data_AF-A0A7K4NUX8-F1
#
_entry.id   AF-A0A7K4NUX8-F1
#
_cell.length_a   1.000
_cell.length_b   1.000
_cell.length_c   1.000
_cell.angle_alpha   90.00
_cell.angle_beta   90.00
_cell.angle_gamma   90.00
#
_symmetry.space_group_name_H-M   'P 1'
#
loop_
_entity.id
_entity.type
_entity.pdbx_description
1 polymer ?
#
loop_
_entity_poly.entity_id
_entity_poly.type
_entity_poly.pdbx_seq_one_letter_code
_entity_poly.pdbx_strand_id
1 'polypeptide(L)'
;MKRELFPESSKNDEEESSNIEKPITKNFKPTITHESKTSFDDFIDERILVSHNAFGNKEMKIKILEVSDEIAPLAGKFGDRVKINKIIITIKHLQTQEIEEGEFDIEAIENELIEKRHYTSTNRWVPTGDIKNGYLANTRHTTLISDAAALDYLIF
;
A
#
# COMPACT_ATOMS: atom_id res chain seq x y z
N MET A 1 -9.49 -43.29 -49.10
CA MET A 1 -8.55 -42.48 -49.92
C MET A 1 -7.96 -41.41 -49.02
N LYS A 2 -6.73 -41.64 -48.53
CA LYS A 2 -5.92 -40.67 -47.78
C LYS A 2 -4.68 -40.40 -48.65
N ARG A 3 -4.36 -39.13 -48.89
CA ARG A 3 -3.12 -38.73 -49.57
C ARG A 3 -2.17 -38.20 -48.50
N GLU A 4 -1.08 -38.92 -48.25
CA GLU A 4 0.12 -38.41 -47.61
C GLU A 4 1.17 -38.22 -48.70
N LEU A 5 1.81 -37.05 -48.73
CA LEU A 5 2.94 -36.73 -49.60
C LEU A 5 4.22 -36.73 -48.73
N PHE A 6 5.05 -37.75 -48.93
CA PHE A 6 6.45 -37.88 -48.51
C PHE A 6 7.37 -36.90 -49.30
N PRO A 7 8.71 -36.82 -49.08
CA PRO A 7 9.55 -36.90 -47.87
C PRO A 7 10.65 -35.79 -47.80
N GLU A 8 11.50 -35.87 -46.76
CA GLU A 8 12.70 -35.09 -46.41
C GLU A 8 13.94 -35.21 -47.35
N SER A 9 14.95 -34.37 -47.02
CA SER A 9 16.44 -34.49 -47.15
C SER A 9 17.08 -33.61 -48.25
N SER A 10 17.87 -32.56 -47.92
CA SER A 10 19.28 -32.49 -47.43
C SER A 10 20.29 -33.01 -48.47
N LYS A 11 21.43 -32.40 -48.85
CA LYS A 11 22.41 -31.48 -48.22
C LYS A 11 23.23 -30.79 -49.34
N ASN A 12 23.95 -29.73 -48.98
CA ASN A 12 25.29 -29.31 -49.46
C ASN A 12 25.77 -28.30 -48.41
N ASP A 13 26.44 -28.74 -47.34
CA ASP A 13 27.91 -28.86 -47.18
C ASP A 13 28.58 -27.54 -46.74
N GLU A 14 28.81 -27.47 -45.42
CA GLU A 14 29.94 -26.94 -44.61
C GLU A 14 30.80 -25.78 -45.19
N GLU A 15 30.69 -24.59 -44.59
CA GLU A 15 31.65 -23.97 -43.63
C GLU A 15 32.95 -23.44 -44.26
N GLU A 16 33.09 -22.10 -44.31
CA GLU A 16 34.35 -21.45 -43.94
C GLU A 16 34.12 -20.00 -43.47
N SER A 17 35.03 -19.55 -42.62
CA SER A 17 34.84 -18.63 -41.51
C SER A 17 35.07 -17.14 -41.79
N SER A 18 34.59 -16.33 -40.83
CA SER A 18 35.15 -15.07 -40.33
C SER A 18 34.88 -13.77 -41.11
N ASN A 19 34.00 -12.93 -40.56
CA ASN A 19 34.38 -11.67 -39.91
C ASN A 19 33.14 -10.99 -39.32
N ILE A 20 33.03 -11.05 -37.99
CA ILE A 20 31.99 -10.38 -37.21
C ILE A 20 32.30 -8.88 -37.23
N GLU A 21 31.61 -8.11 -38.07
CA GLU A 21 31.54 -6.67 -37.91
C GLU A 21 30.70 -6.36 -36.66
N LYS A 22 31.40 -5.91 -35.62
CA LYS A 22 30.82 -5.52 -34.33
C LYS A 22 29.82 -4.37 -34.54
N PRO A 23 28.55 -4.47 -34.09
CA PRO A 23 27.73 -3.28 -33.98
C PRO A 23 28.29 -2.41 -32.86
N ILE A 24 28.76 -1.22 -33.25
CA ILE A 24 29.32 -0.19 -32.37
C ILE A 24 28.31 0.10 -31.26
N THR A 25 28.61 -0.39 -30.05
CA THR A 25 27.94 0.00 -28.81
C THR A 25 28.25 1.47 -28.58
N LYS A 26 27.39 2.36 -29.11
CA LYS A 26 27.38 3.76 -28.71
C LYS A 26 27.00 3.78 -27.24
N ASN A 27 28.01 3.92 -26.39
CA ASN A 27 27.87 4.15 -24.96
C ASN A 27 27.05 5.42 -24.75
N PHE A 28 25.74 5.27 -24.58
CA PHE A 28 24.87 6.36 -24.21
C PHE A 28 25.16 6.69 -22.75
N LYS A 29 26.05 7.66 -22.51
CA LYS A 29 26.15 8.30 -21.21
C LYS A 29 25.02 9.33 -21.13
N PRO A 30 23.97 9.12 -20.32
CA PRO A 30 22.98 10.16 -20.10
C PRO A 30 23.68 11.29 -19.35
N THR A 31 24.06 12.34 -20.06
CA THR A 31 24.51 13.59 -19.43
C THR A 31 23.27 14.39 -19.12
N ILE A 32 22.53 13.92 -18.12
CA ILE A 32 21.46 14.71 -17.53
C ILE A 32 21.63 14.58 -16.03
N THR A 33 22.50 15.41 -15.46
CA THR A 33 22.43 15.79 -14.05
C THR A 33 21.19 16.64 -13.87
N HIS A 34 20.01 16.01 -13.89
CA HIS A 34 18.89 16.55 -13.13
C HIS A 34 19.27 16.36 -11.68
N GLU A 35 19.46 17.45 -10.93
CA GLU A 35 19.37 17.38 -9.48
C GLU A 35 17.96 16.90 -9.16
N SER A 36 17.81 15.59 -8.95
CA SER A 36 16.58 15.00 -8.46
C SER A 36 16.36 15.57 -7.07
N LYS A 37 15.53 16.62 -6.96
CA LYS A 37 15.13 17.23 -5.68
C LYS A 37 14.31 16.30 -4.78
N THR A 38 14.20 15.02 -5.14
CA THR A 38 13.47 13.99 -4.41
C THR A 38 14.42 12.81 -4.21
N SER A 39 14.83 12.58 -2.96
CA SER A 39 15.53 11.34 -2.61
C SER A 39 14.58 10.16 -2.88
N PHE A 40 15.08 9.07 -3.45
CA PHE A 40 14.27 7.86 -3.62
C PHE A 40 13.75 7.32 -2.28
N ASP A 41 14.43 7.63 -1.17
CA ASP A 41 14.00 7.26 0.18
C ASP A 41 12.73 8.00 0.64
N ASP A 42 12.39 9.13 0.03
CA ASP A 42 11.16 9.88 0.33
C ASP A 42 9.95 9.36 -0.44
N PHE A 43 10.16 8.49 -1.44
CA PHE A 43 9.07 7.90 -2.21
C PHE A 43 8.42 6.76 -1.43
N ILE A 44 7.21 7.02 -0.94
CA ILE A 44 6.38 6.00 -0.34
C ILE A 44 5.53 5.35 -1.42
N ASP A 45 5.63 4.03 -1.56
CA ASP A 45 4.77 3.26 -2.45
C ASP A 45 3.32 3.34 -1.97
N GLU A 46 2.45 3.99 -2.74
CA GLU A 46 1.04 4.18 -2.42
C GLU A 46 0.30 2.86 -2.10
N ARG A 47 0.75 1.73 -2.64
CA ARG A 47 0.15 0.41 -2.36
C ARG A 47 0.21 0.01 -0.90
N ILE A 48 1.18 0.54 -0.13
CA ILE A 48 1.29 0.26 1.30
C ILE A 48 0.31 1.09 2.13
N LEU A 49 -0.27 2.15 1.54
CA LEU A 49 -1.21 3.06 2.20
C LEU A 49 -2.67 2.77 1.83
N VAL A 50 -2.91 1.83 0.91
CA VAL A 50 -4.24 1.46 0.44
C VAL A 50 -4.55 0.04 0.88
N SER A 51 -5.71 -0.13 1.52
CA SER A 51 -6.29 -1.44 1.81
C SER A 51 -7.46 -1.73 0.88
N HIS A 52 -7.70 -3.01 0.60
CA HIS A 52 -8.85 -3.46 -0.18
C HIS A 52 -9.81 -4.22 0.72
N ASN A 53 -11.09 -4.17 0.39
CA ASN A 53 -12.08 -4.99 1.09
C ASN A 53 -12.03 -6.45 0.61
N ALA A 54 -12.80 -7.32 1.27
CA ALA A 54 -12.78 -8.76 0.99
C ALA A 54 -13.14 -9.12 -0.46
N PHE A 55 -13.95 -8.29 -1.12
CA PHE A 55 -14.36 -8.48 -2.52
C PHE A 55 -13.44 -7.75 -3.52
N GLY A 56 -12.49 -6.94 -3.05
CA GLY A 56 -11.58 -6.16 -3.88
C GLY A 56 -12.29 -5.10 -4.73
N ASN A 57 -13.50 -4.66 -4.36
CA ASN A 57 -14.27 -3.65 -5.09
C ASN A 57 -14.24 -2.27 -4.41
N LYS A 58 -13.72 -2.18 -3.18
CA LYS A 58 -13.47 -0.92 -2.49
C LYS A 58 -12.02 -0.81 -2.07
N GLU A 59 -11.49 0.39 -2.18
CA GLU A 59 -10.19 0.80 -1.64
C GLU A 59 -10.41 1.74 -0.46
N MET A 60 -9.56 1.65 0.56
CA MET A 60 -9.58 2.56 1.70
C MET A 60 -8.19 3.09 1.99
N LYS A 61 -8.12 4.39 2.26
CA LYS A 61 -6.92 5.11 2.70
C LYS A 61 -7.24 5.88 3.98
N ILE A 62 -6.33 5.84 4.95
CA ILE A 62 -6.52 6.49 6.25
C ILE A 62 -5.45 7.55 6.45
N LYS A 63 -5.88 8.79 6.70
CA LYS A 63 -5.02 9.91 7.06
C LYS A 63 -5.19 10.24 8.54
N ILE A 64 -4.08 10.44 9.22
CA ILE A 64 -4.06 10.85 10.63
C ILE A 64 -4.15 12.37 10.69
N LEU A 65 -5.11 12.88 11.45
CA LEU A 65 -5.26 14.32 11.70
C LEU A 65 -4.63 14.73 13.02
N GLU A 66 -4.91 13.96 14.07
CA GLU A 66 -4.53 14.31 15.43
C GLU A 66 -3.98 13.10 16.17
N VAL A 67 -2.89 13.33 16.88
CA VAL A 67 -2.24 12.38 17.76
C VAL A 67 -2.15 12.96 19.16
N SER A 68 -2.26 12.09 20.17
CA SER A 68 -2.12 12.46 21.58
C SER A 68 -0.65 12.44 22.01
N ASP A 69 -0.31 13.33 22.95
CA ASP A 69 1.00 13.40 23.62
C ASP A 69 1.20 12.31 24.70
N GLU A 70 0.22 11.41 24.86
CA GLU A 70 0.31 10.30 25.81
C GLU A 70 1.48 9.35 25.48
N ILE A 71 2.23 8.96 26.53
CA ILE A 71 3.33 8.03 26.41
C ILE A 71 2.79 6.60 26.39
N ALA A 72 3.24 5.81 25.41
CA ALA A 72 2.81 4.43 25.27
C ALA A 72 3.13 3.58 26.52
N PRO A 73 2.15 2.79 27.02
CA PRO A 73 2.43 1.84 28.07
C PRO A 73 3.46 0.81 27.57
N LEU A 74 4.52 0.60 28.34
CA LEU A 74 5.64 -0.30 28.00
C LEU A 74 6.48 0.11 26.77
N ALA A 75 6.75 1.42 26.59
CA ALA A 75 7.63 1.95 25.53
C ALA A 75 8.95 1.16 25.35
N GLY A 76 9.57 0.69 26.45
CA GLY A 76 10.82 -0.09 26.39
C GLY A 76 10.73 -1.48 25.74
N LYS A 77 9.53 -2.05 25.53
CA LYS A 77 9.34 -3.39 24.92
C LYS A 77 8.72 -3.36 23.53
N PHE A 78 7.87 -2.38 23.25
CA PHE A 78 7.09 -2.32 22.00
C PHE A 78 7.53 -1.19 21.07
N GLY A 79 8.63 -0.51 21.40
CA GLY A 79 9.14 0.63 20.65
C GLY A 79 8.24 1.86 20.77
N ASP A 80 8.53 2.87 19.95
CA ASP A 80 7.81 4.13 19.95
C ASP A 80 6.44 3.95 19.29
N ARG A 81 5.38 4.13 20.09
CA ARG A 81 3.99 4.10 19.64
C ARG A 81 3.36 5.44 19.97
N VAL A 82 2.49 5.87 19.07
CA VAL A 82 1.73 7.11 19.20
C VAL A 82 0.26 6.75 19.29
N LYS A 83 -0.47 7.46 20.14
CA LYS A 83 -1.91 7.28 20.30
C LYS A 83 -2.63 8.22 19.34
N ILE A 84 -3.49 7.67 18.49
CA ILE A 84 -4.25 8.43 17.50
C ILE A 84 -5.58 8.88 18.12
N ASN A 85 -5.93 10.15 17.93
CA ASN A 85 -7.21 10.71 18.39
C ASN A 85 -8.19 10.85 17.23
N LYS A 86 -7.74 11.39 16.10
CA LYS A 86 -8.62 11.74 14.99
C LYS A 86 -8.04 11.32 13.65
N ILE A 87 -8.91 10.80 12.77
CA ILE A 87 -8.54 10.35 11.43
C ILE A 87 -9.55 10.83 10.39
N ILE A 88 -9.10 10.86 9.13
CA ILE A 88 -9.96 10.90 7.95
C ILE A 88 -9.81 9.57 7.23
N ILE A 89 -10.95 8.97 6.90
CA ILE A 89 -11.02 7.77 6.08
C ILE A 89 -11.59 8.16 4.73
N THR A 90 -10.88 7.80 3.67
CA THR A 90 -11.35 7.91 2.29
C THR A 90 -11.61 6.50 1.77
N ILE A 91 -12.86 6.20 1.41
CA ILE A 91 -13.27 4.94 0.78
C ILE A 91 -13.62 5.24 -0.68
N LYS A 92 -12.93 4.56 -1.60
CA LYS A 92 -13.18 4.66 -3.03
C LYS A 92 -13.84 3.39 -3.52
N HIS A 93 -14.98 3.53 -4.17
CA HIS A 93 -15.66 2.43 -4.86
C HIS A 93 -15.06 2.27 -6.25
N LEU A 94 -14.44 1.12 -6.52
CA LEU A 94 -13.73 0.88 -7.79
C LEU A 94 -14.68 0.78 -8.99
N GLN A 95 -15.92 0.35 -8.76
CA GLN A 95 -16.92 0.16 -9.82
C GLN A 95 -17.62 1.47 -10.21
N THR A 96 -18.07 2.25 -9.23
CA THR A 96 -18.82 3.51 -9.46
C THR A 96 -17.91 4.73 -9.53
N GLN A 97 -16.64 4.60 -9.11
CA GLN A 97 -15.69 5.70 -8.94
C GLN A 97 -16.14 6.76 -7.92
N GLU A 98 -17.13 6.44 -7.09
CA GLU A 98 -17.57 7.30 -6.00
C GLU A 98 -16.54 7.28 -4.86
N ILE A 99 -16.36 8.43 -4.23
CA ILE A 99 -15.42 8.63 -3.13
C ILE A 99 -16.23 9.10 -1.92
N GLU A 100 -16.15 8.33 -0.85
CA GLU A 100 -16.71 8.67 0.45
C GLU A 100 -15.57 9.11 1.35
N GLU A 101 -15.72 10.28 1.98
CA GLU A 101 -14.77 10.77 2.98
C GLU A 101 -15.49 11.03 4.29
N GLY A 102 -14.92 10.51 5.37
CA GLY A 102 -15.45 10.68 6.72
C GLY A 102 -14.33 11.05 7.69
N GLU A 103 -14.57 12.09 8.48
CA GLU A 103 -13.74 12.41 9.65
C GLU A 103 -14.28 11.63 10.85
N PHE A 104 -13.39 10.94 11.57
CA PHE A 104 -13.72 10.15 12.73
C PHE A 104 -12.87 10.56 13.92
N ASP A 105 -13.55 10.89 15.01
CA ASP A 105 -12.97 11.04 16.34
C ASP A 105 -12.94 9.66 17.01
N ILE A 106 -11.77 9.02 16.98
CA ILE A 106 -11.58 7.65 17.48
C ILE A 106 -11.60 7.64 19.01
N GLU A 107 -11.26 8.74 19.66
CA GLU A 107 -11.39 8.85 21.12
C GLU A 107 -12.86 8.83 21.54
N ALA A 108 -13.71 9.63 20.88
CA ALA A 108 -15.14 9.65 21.14
C ALA A 108 -15.78 8.27 20.88
N ILE A 109 -15.41 7.63 19.77
CA ILE A 109 -15.91 6.29 19.38
C ILE A 109 -15.50 5.23 20.41
N GLU A 110 -14.27 5.26 20.92
CA GLU A 110 -13.82 4.33 21.96
C GLU A 110 -14.60 4.54 23.27
N ASN A 111 -14.81 5.79 23.69
CA ASN A 111 -15.59 6.10 24.89
C ASN A 111 -17.04 5.62 24.75
N GLU A 112 -17.65 5.81 23.58
CA GLU A 112 -19.00 5.31 23.29
C GLU A 112 -19.05 3.78 23.28
N LEU A 113 -18.02 3.11 22.76
CA LEU A 113 -17.92 1.65 22.76
C LEU A 113 -17.85 1.10 24.20
N ILE A 114 -17.10 1.75 25.08
CA ILE A 114 -17.00 1.40 26.51
C ILE A 114 -18.36 1.57 27.19
N GLU A 115 -19.09 2.63 26.86
CA GLU A 115 -20.41 2.91 27.44
C GLU A 115 -21.46 1.90 26.96
N LYS A 116 -21.58 1.68 25.65
CA LYS A 116 -22.63 0.84 25.07
C LYS A 116 -22.36 -0.65 25.17
N ARG A 117 -21.10 -1.06 25.08
CA ARG A 117 -20.71 -2.47 24.95
C ARG A 117 -19.76 -2.96 26.02
N HIS A 118 -19.29 -2.09 26.92
CA HIS A 118 -18.34 -2.43 27.99
C HIS A 118 -17.06 -3.13 27.51
N TYR A 119 -16.67 -2.87 26.27
CA TYR A 119 -15.39 -3.31 25.72
C TYR A 119 -14.42 -2.14 25.69
N THR A 120 -13.16 -2.43 26.02
CA THR A 120 -12.07 -1.47 25.85
C THR A 120 -11.20 -1.93 24.69
N SER A 121 -10.77 -0.97 23.87
CA SER A 121 -9.86 -1.20 22.75
C SER A 121 -8.48 -0.70 23.13
N THR A 122 -7.45 -1.21 22.46
CA THR A 122 -6.10 -0.62 22.52
C THR A 122 -5.62 -0.24 21.11
N ASN A 123 -6.55 -0.19 20.17
CA ASN A 123 -6.27 -0.14 18.74
C ASN A 123 -5.79 1.24 18.28
N ARG A 124 -5.96 2.27 19.13
CA ARG A 124 -5.44 3.63 18.92
C ARG A 124 -3.91 3.73 19.01
N TRP A 125 -3.24 2.76 19.65
CA TRP A 125 -1.78 2.75 19.79
C TRP A 125 -1.11 2.20 18.54
N VAL A 126 -0.57 3.08 17.70
CA VAL A 126 0.07 2.71 16.43
C VAL A 126 1.59 2.95 16.50
N PRO A 127 2.42 1.99 16.05
CA PRO A 127 3.86 2.20 15.93
C PRO A 127 4.19 3.34 14.96
N THR A 128 5.16 4.19 15.29
CA THR A 128 5.58 5.30 14.42
C THR A 128 6.06 4.84 13.04
N GLY A 129 6.64 3.63 12.96
CA GLY A 129 7.07 3.03 11.70
C GLY A 129 5.93 2.74 10.71
N ASP A 130 4.71 2.53 11.21
CA ASP A 130 3.51 2.27 10.41
C ASP A 130 2.82 3.58 9.94
N ILE A 131 3.36 4.74 10.32
CA ILE A 131 2.89 6.05 9.88
C ILE A 131 3.86 6.59 8.83
N LYS A 132 3.37 6.83 7.61
CA LYS A 132 4.17 7.33 6.49
C LYS A 132 3.53 8.61 5.95
N ASN A 133 4.24 9.73 6.08
CA ASN A 133 3.79 11.05 5.61
C ASN A 133 2.35 11.41 6.08
N GLY A 134 2.03 11.09 7.33
CA GLY A 134 0.70 11.34 7.93
C GLY A 134 -0.40 10.35 7.49
N TYR A 135 -0.08 9.36 6.66
CA TYR A 135 -0.98 8.25 6.34
C TYR A 135 -0.62 7.01 7.13
N LEU A 136 -1.64 6.21 7.42
CA LEU A 136 -1.48 4.93 8.08
C LEU A 136 -1.13 3.84 7.06
N ALA A 137 -0.28 2.89 7.45
CA ALA A 137 -0.04 1.68 6.67
C ALA A 137 -1.29 0.79 6.63
N ASN A 138 -1.52 0.15 5.50
CA ASN A 138 -2.69 -0.70 5.23
C ASN A 138 -2.82 -1.89 6.19
N THR A 139 -1.71 -2.37 6.77
CA THR A 139 -1.67 -3.43 7.78
C THR A 139 -2.40 -3.08 9.07
N ARG A 140 -2.60 -1.79 9.35
CA ARG A 140 -3.24 -1.27 10.58
C ARG A 140 -4.65 -0.73 10.35
N HIS A 141 -5.09 -0.63 9.11
CA HIS A 141 -6.38 -0.02 8.78
C HIS A 141 -7.53 -0.70 9.52
N THR A 142 -7.70 -2.01 9.31
CA THR A 142 -8.79 -2.80 9.92
C THR A 142 -8.75 -2.79 11.43
N THR A 143 -7.57 -2.79 12.04
CA THR A 143 -7.40 -2.69 13.49
C THR A 143 -7.86 -1.33 14.00
N LEU A 144 -7.45 -0.23 13.36
CA LEU A 144 -7.82 1.11 13.83
C LEU A 144 -9.32 1.39 13.70
N ILE A 145 -9.96 0.90 12.64
CA ILE A 145 -11.39 1.15 12.38
C ILE A 145 -12.32 0.13 13.04
N SER A 146 -11.80 -0.87 13.75
CA SER A 146 -12.62 -1.95 14.30
C SER A 146 -13.73 -1.45 15.22
N ASP A 147 -13.45 -0.38 15.97
CA ASP A 147 -14.36 0.16 16.97
C ASP A 147 -15.50 0.93 16.28
N ALA A 148 -15.16 1.68 15.23
CA ALA A 148 -16.13 2.33 14.36
C ALA A 148 -17.00 1.32 13.62
N ALA A 149 -16.40 0.24 13.10
CA ALA A 149 -17.12 -0.85 12.45
C ALA A 149 -18.03 -1.60 13.45
N ALA A 150 -17.58 -1.79 14.70
CA ALA A 150 -18.38 -2.42 15.73
C ALA A 150 -19.63 -1.61 16.06
N LEU A 151 -19.54 -0.27 16.07
CA LEU A 151 -20.67 0.64 16.28
C LEU A 151 -21.48 0.95 15.00
N ASP A 152 -21.23 0.24 13.91
CA ASP A 152 -21.90 0.40 12.61
C ASP A 152 -21.70 1.79 11.96
N TYR A 153 -20.66 2.54 12.36
CA TYR A 153 -20.31 3.83 11.74
C TYR A 153 -19.69 3.69 10.36
N LEU A 154 -19.10 2.53 10.06
CA LEU A 154 -18.36 2.29 8.84
C LEU A 154 -18.50 0.84 8.39
N ILE A 155 -18.72 0.64 7.09
CA ILE A 155 -18.79 -0.67 6.45
C ILE A 155 -17.79 -0.71 5.29
N PHE A 156 -16.77 -1.56 5.41
CA PHE A 156 -15.69 -1.70 4.43
C PHE A 156 -15.70 -3.06 3.73
#